data_AF-A0A5S3YWF5-F1
#
_entry.id   AF-A0A5S3YWF5-F1
#
_cell.length_a   1.000
_cell.length_b   1.000
_cell.length_c   1.000
_cell.angle_alpha   90.00
_cell.angle_beta   90.00
_cell.angle_gamma   90.00
#
_symmetry.space_group_name_H-M   'P 1'
#
loop_
_entity.id
_entity.type
_entity.pdbx_description
1 polymer ?
#
loop_
_entity_poly.entity_id
_entity_poly.type
_entity_poly.pdbx_seq_one_letter_code
_entity_poly.pdbx_strand_id
1 'polypeptide(L)'
;GDTQICVNLEGHGRETWEDTSDLSRSVGWYTSLFPVSLIRAKGLSDTIKHTKEQLRSVPNKGIGYGAFKYYGNPQAQTELQQQSMGQIEFNYLGQTDNTFEK
;
A
#
# COMPACT_ATOMS: atom_id res chain seq x y z
N GLY A 1 6.59 -25.93 2.41
CA GLY A 1 7.14 -24.90 1.51
C GLY A 1 6.61 -23.56 1.98
N ASP A 2 7.28 -22.48 1.60
CA ASP A 2 6.76 -21.13 1.88
C ASP A 2 5.50 -20.91 1.04
N THR A 3 4.50 -20.24 1.61
CA THR A 3 3.24 -19.92 0.92
C THR A 3 3.23 -18.44 0.59
N GLN A 4 2.94 -18.09 -0.66
CA GLN A 4 2.94 -16.72 -1.15
C GLN A 4 1.53 -16.31 -1.58
N ILE A 5 1.11 -15.10 -1.20
CA ILE A 5 -0.18 -14.54 -1.58
C ILE A 5 -0.04 -13.07 -1.97
N CYS A 6 -0.74 -12.64 -3.02
CA CYS A 6 -0.84 -11.23 -3.38
C CYS A 6 -2.04 -10.59 -2.67
N VAL A 7 -1.79 -9.49 -1.96
CA VAL A 7 -2.81 -8.69 -1.26
C VAL A 7 -2.71 -7.25 -1.77
N ASN A 8 -3.84 -6.62 -2.03
CA ASN A 8 -3.87 -5.18 -2.33
C ASN A 8 -3.91 -4.42 -1.01
N LEU A 9 -2.91 -3.58 -0.76
CA LEU A 9 -2.86 -2.74 0.43
C LEU A 9 -3.39 -1.35 0.11
N GLU A 10 -4.29 -0.88 0.96
CA GLU A 10 -4.69 0.52 1.00
C GLU A 10 -3.75 1.32 1.90
N GLY A 11 -3.39 2.50 1.44
CA GLY A 11 -2.68 3.52 2.20
C GLY A 11 -3.48 4.81 2.24
N HIS A 12 -3.15 5.68 3.19
CA HIS A 12 -3.78 7.00 3.36
C HIS A 12 -3.62 7.90 2.12
N GLY A 13 -2.55 7.69 1.36
CA GLY A 13 -2.20 8.41 0.13
C GLY A 13 -1.98 9.92 0.30
N ARG A 14 -1.56 10.33 1.50
CA ARG A 14 -1.14 11.70 1.85
C ARG A 14 0.38 11.80 2.01
N GLU A 15 1.11 11.00 1.25
CA GLU A 15 2.56 11.00 1.29
C GLU A 15 3.10 12.33 0.74
N THR A 16 4.16 12.85 1.35
CA THR A 16 4.77 14.11 0.92
C THR A 16 5.54 13.90 -0.38
N TRP A 17 5.18 14.62 -1.44
CA TRP A 17 5.93 14.65 -2.71
C TRP A 17 6.91 15.82 -2.81
N GLU A 18 6.54 16.95 -2.20
CA GLU A 18 7.33 18.18 -2.12
C GLU A 18 7.22 18.71 -0.69
N ASP A 19 8.28 19.34 -0.18
CA ASP A 19 8.34 19.87 1.20
C ASP A 19 7.24 20.88 1.54
N THR A 20 6.51 21.39 0.55
CA THR A 20 5.48 22.43 0.67
C THR A 20 4.03 21.91 0.66
N SER A 21 3.81 20.63 0.34
CA SER A 21 2.47 20.05 0.21
C SER A 21 1.93 19.55 1.55
N ASP A 22 1.28 20.42 2.33
CA ASP A 22 0.56 19.99 3.54
C ASP A 22 -0.88 19.57 3.22
N LEU A 23 -1.12 18.26 3.29
CA LEU A 23 -2.44 17.65 3.10
C LEU A 23 -3.12 17.27 4.42
N SER A 24 -2.58 17.62 5.59
CA SER A 24 -3.07 17.15 6.90
C SER A 24 -4.52 17.52 7.18
N ARG A 25 -5.01 18.64 6.61
CA ARG A 25 -6.37 19.18 6.83
C ARG A 25 -7.23 19.21 5.56
N SER A 26 -6.78 18.57 4.48
CA SER A 26 -7.50 18.55 3.21
C SER A 26 -8.52 17.43 3.17
N VAL A 27 -9.77 17.75 2.83
CA VAL A 27 -10.83 16.75 2.63
C VAL A 27 -10.82 16.32 1.16
N GLY A 28 -10.86 15.02 0.93
CA GLY A 28 -10.85 14.44 -0.41
C GLY A 28 -10.60 12.94 -0.37
N TRP A 29 -10.70 12.30 -1.53
CA TRP A 29 -10.39 10.89 -1.68
C TRP A 29 -8.90 10.72 -2.04
N TYR A 30 -8.08 10.44 -1.02
CA TYR A 30 -6.63 10.30 -1.16
C TYR A 30 -6.14 8.85 -1.18
N THR A 31 -7.01 7.86 -0.91
CA THR A 31 -6.62 6.45 -0.77
C THR A 31 -5.73 5.96 -1.92
N SER A 32 -4.56 5.45 -1.58
CA SER A 32 -3.67 4.75 -2.52
C SER A 32 -3.91 3.25 -2.44
N LEU A 33 -3.91 2.55 -3.57
CA LEU A 33 -4.04 1.09 -3.63
C LEU A 33 -2.85 0.50 -4.40
N PHE A 34 -2.18 -0.50 -3.84
CA PHE A 34 -1.05 -1.16 -4.49
C PHE A 34 -0.91 -2.64 -4.07
N PRO A 35 -0.47 -3.54 -4.98
CA PRO A 35 -0.31 -4.96 -4.65
C PRO A 35 1.00 -5.22 -3.87
N VAL A 36 0.94 -6.12 -2.89
CA VAL A 36 2.10 -6.62 -2.12
C VAL A 36 2.02 -8.14 -2.04
N SER A 37 3.15 -8.82 -2.30
CA SER A 37 3.20 -10.28 -2.34
C SER A 37 3.75 -10.89 -1.04
N LEU A 38 2.89 -11.17 -0.07
CA LEU A 38 3.31 -11.62 1.26
C LEU A 38 3.72 -13.10 1.25
N ILE A 39 4.83 -13.41 1.94
CA ILE A 39 5.34 -14.78 2.10
C ILE A 39 5.20 -15.22 3.55
N ARG A 40 4.55 -16.37 3.78
CA ARG A 40 4.58 -17.09 5.05
C ARG A 40 5.81 -18.01 5.06
N ALA A 41 6.82 -17.62 5.84
CA ALA A 41 7.99 -18.45 6.10
C ALA A 41 7.67 -19.58 7.10
N LYS A 42 8.61 -20.52 7.26
CA LYS A 42 8.48 -21.63 8.22
C LYS A 42 8.29 -21.18 9.67
N GLY A 43 8.97 -20.10 10.08
CA GLY A 43 8.94 -19.56 11.45
C GLY A 43 8.26 -18.20 11.55
N LEU A 44 7.66 -17.92 12.71
CA LEU A 44 6.99 -16.63 12.97
C LEU A 44 7.98 -15.45 12.91
N SER A 45 9.14 -15.58 13.55
CA SER A 45 10.20 -14.55 13.52
C SER A 45 10.60 -14.19 12.10
N ASP A 46 10.82 -15.19 11.26
CA ASP A 46 11.27 -14.98 9.88
C ASP A 46 10.16 -14.40 9.02
N THR A 47 8.91 -14.83 9.22
CA THR A 47 7.74 -14.24 8.57
C THR A 47 7.62 -12.76 8.88
N ILE A 48 7.72 -12.36 10.17
CA ILE A 48 7.64 -10.95 10.58
C ILE A 48 8.78 -10.13 9.95
N LYS A 49 10.02 -10.64 10.00
CA LYS A 49 11.18 -9.95 9.40
C LYS A 49 10.98 -9.78 7.89
N HIS A 50 10.56 -10.84 7.20
CA HIS A 50 10.35 -10.82 5.75
C HIS A 50 9.25 -9.82 5.36
N THR A 51 8.08 -9.89 6.00
CA THR A 51 6.99 -8.94 5.75
C THR A 51 7.43 -7.49 6.02
N LYS A 52 8.16 -7.24 7.11
CA LYS A 52 8.68 -5.91 7.43
C LYS A 52 9.61 -5.38 6.34
N GLU A 53 10.61 -6.15 5.93
CA GLU A 53 11.58 -5.69 4.93
C GLU A 53 10.94 -5.55 3.54
N GLN A 54 9.97 -6.41 3.22
CA GLN A 54 9.20 -6.30 2.00
C GLN A 54 8.32 -5.04 1.97
N LEU A 55 7.67 -4.68 3.07
CA LEU A 55 6.91 -3.43 3.14
C LEU A 55 7.81 -2.19 3.11
N ARG A 56 9.04 -2.29 3.63
CA ARG A 56 10.04 -1.20 3.58
C ARG A 56 10.63 -0.99 2.20
N SER A 57 10.70 -2.03 1.36
CA SER A 57 11.19 -1.90 0.00
C SER A 57 10.20 -1.20 -0.93
N VAL A 58 8.94 -1.04 -0.51
CA VAL A 58 7.94 -0.30 -1.28
C VAL A 58 8.24 1.20 -1.19
N PRO A 59 8.53 1.88 -2.33
CA PRO A 59 8.82 3.30 -2.34
C PRO A 59 7.57 4.12 -2.02
N ASN A 60 7.73 5.16 -1.19
CA ASN A 60 6.69 6.16 -0.88
C ASN A 60 5.32 5.54 -0.60
N LYS A 61 5.30 4.48 0.22
CA LYS A 61 4.07 3.75 0.62
C LYS A 61 3.18 3.31 -0.56
N GLY A 62 3.79 3.05 -1.71
CA GLY A 62 3.10 2.47 -2.87
C GLY A 62 2.26 3.47 -3.68
N ILE A 63 2.28 4.76 -3.33
CA ILE A 63 1.46 5.78 -3.99
C ILE A 63 1.74 5.92 -5.50
N GLY A 64 3.00 5.65 -5.90
CA GLY A 64 3.42 5.66 -7.29
C GLY A 64 2.77 4.59 -8.16
N TYR A 65 2.29 3.47 -7.59
CA TYR A 65 1.68 2.38 -8.35
C TYR A 65 0.45 2.87 -9.12
N GLY A 66 -0.52 3.48 -8.42
CA GLY A 66 -1.71 4.05 -9.05
C GLY A 66 -1.36 5.19 -10.00
N ALA A 67 -0.46 6.08 -9.59
CA ALA A 67 -0.03 7.21 -10.41
C ALA A 67 0.55 6.75 -11.77
N PHE A 68 1.46 5.77 -11.78
CA PHE A 68 2.02 5.25 -13.03
C PHE A 68 1.03 4.41 -13.83
N LYS A 69 0.18 3.62 -13.17
CA LYS A 69 -0.82 2.76 -13.82
C LYS A 69 -1.87 3.56 -14.60
N TYR A 70 -2.27 4.72 -14.09
CA TYR A 70 -3.34 5.54 -14.69
C TYR A 70 -2.82 6.79 -15.43
N TYR A 71 -1.68 7.34 -15.02
CA TYR A 71 -1.15 8.62 -15.53
C TYR A 71 0.32 8.57 -15.95
N GLY A 72 0.97 7.40 -15.90
CA GLY A 72 2.34 7.21 -16.37
C GLY A 72 2.48 7.35 -17.89
N ASN A 73 3.69 7.22 -18.41
CA ASN A 73 3.89 7.11 -19.85
C ASN A 73 3.24 5.81 -20.40
N PRO A 74 3.01 5.69 -21.73
CA PRO A 74 2.31 4.52 -22.30
C PRO A 74 2.96 3.18 -21.96
N GLN A 75 4.28 3.13 -21.83
CA GLN A 75 5.00 1.92 -21.45
C GLN A 75 4.66 1.50 -20.01
N ALA A 76 4.77 2.41 -19.04
CA ALA A 76 4.47 2.15 -17.64
C ALA A 76 3.01 1.73 -17.44
N GLN A 77 2.08 2.40 -18.14
CA GLN A 77 0.67 2.02 -18.10
C GLN A 77 0.46 0.59 -18.61
N THR A 78 1.07 0.24 -19.75
CA THR A 78 0.95 -1.10 -20.35
C THR A 78 1.49 -2.18 -19.40
N GLU A 79 2.67 -1.97 -18.82
CA GLU A 79 3.30 -2.91 -17.89
C GLU A 79 2.45 -3.11 -16.63
N LEU A 80 1.92 -2.04 -16.03
CA LEU A 80 1.15 -2.10 -14.78
C LEU A 80 -0.31 -2.54 -14.97
N GLN A 81 -0.89 -2.36 -16.16
CA GLN A 81 -2.21 -2.88 -16.49
C GLN A 81 -2.20 -4.40 -16.69
N GLN A 82 -1.08 -4.97 -17.13
CA GLN A 82 -0.91 -6.42 -17.26
C GLN A 82 -0.66 -7.11 -15.91
N GLN A 83 -0.23 -6.37 -14.90
CA GLN A 83 0.00 -6.92 -13.57
C GLN A 83 -1.32 -7.29 -12.88
N SER A 84 -1.42 -8.55 -12.45
CA SER A 84 -2.58 -9.03 -11.70
C SER A 84 -2.62 -8.44 -10.29
N MET A 85 -3.79 -7.91 -9.93
CA MET A 85 -4.09 -7.51 -8.56
C MET A 85 -4.34 -8.74 -7.69
N GLY A 86 -4.14 -8.61 -6.38
CA GLY A 86 -4.58 -9.60 -5.41
C GLY A 86 -6.10 -9.74 -5.39
N GLN A 87 -6.58 -10.89 -4.95
CA GLN A 87 -8.02 -11.14 -4.73
C GLN A 87 -8.51 -10.66 -3.36
N ILE A 88 -7.57 -10.23 -2.51
CA ILE A 88 -7.81 -9.77 -1.15
C ILE A 88 -7.33 -8.33 -1.05
N GLU A 89 -8.16 -7.47 -0.48
CA GLU A 89 -7.80 -6.09 -0.14
C GLU A 89 -7.70 -5.96 1.37
N PHE A 90 -6.71 -5.21 1.84
CA PHE A 90 -6.47 -4.96 3.26
C PHE A 90 -6.30 -3.48 3.51
N ASN A 91 -7.03 -2.97 4.49
CA ASN A 91 -6.94 -1.60 4.97
C ASN A 91 -6.87 -1.60 6.51
N TYR A 92 -5.95 -0.82 7.06
CA TYR A 92 -5.87 -0.55 8.48
C TYR A 92 -6.32 0.89 8.74
N LEU A 93 -7.52 1.03 9.33
CA LEU A 93 -8.18 2.33 9.58
C LEU A 93 -7.58 3.14 10.74
N GLY A 94 -6.53 2.62 11.39
CA GLY A 94 -5.96 3.25 12.57
C GLY A 94 -6.77 2.99 13.84
N GLN A 95 -6.52 3.81 14.85
CA GLN A 95 -7.27 3.81 16.10
C GLN A 95 -8.33 4.92 16.02
N THR A 96 -9.58 4.59 16.29
CA THR A 96 -10.63 5.59 16.51
C THR A 96 -10.70 5.93 17.99
N ASP A 97 -10.84 7.21 18.31
CA ASP A 97 -11.11 7.65 19.68
C ASP A 97 -12.49 7.14 20.09
N ASN A 98 -12.55 5.98 20.72
CA ASN A 98 -13.77 5.44 21.33
C ASN A 98 -14.08 6.15 22.66
N THR A 99 -13.94 7.47 22.73
CA THR A 99 -14.56 8.29 23.78
C THR A 99 -15.99 8.62 23.35
N PHE A 100 -16.84 7.59 23.31
CA PHE A 100 -18.28 7.81 23.44
C PHE A 100 -18.57 8.03 24.92
N GLU A 101 -18.35 9.26 25.42
CA GLU A 101 -18.99 9.66 26.67
C GLU A 101 -20.49 9.85 26.39
N LYS A 102 -21.31 9.18 27.21
CA LYS A 102 -22.78 9.22 27.18
C LYS A 102 -23.31 10.54 27.72
#